data_AF-A0AAW1UY88-F1
#
_entry.id   AF-A0AAW1UY88-F1
#
_cell.length_a   1.000
_cell.length_b   1.000
_cell.length_c   1.000
_cell.angle_alpha   90.00
_cell.angle_beta   90.00
_cell.angle_gamma   90.00
#
_symmetry.space_group_name_H-M   'P 1'
#
loop_
_entity.id
_entity.type
_entity.pdbx_description
1 polymer ?
#
loop_
_entity_poly.entity_id
_entity_poly.type
_entity_poly.pdbx_seq_one_letter_code
_entity_poly.pdbx_strand_id
1 'polypeptide(L)'
;MSITRLLQVLAINRAEICCHKLIDCLLETYKNYESTNESDDESDNSSIEIYRALTKHMTLPQDEENHVKGELNNQMNENENFINIEKMLTYEEKNVEDLLDTTVKIAPAMLGSDGVKKCKNSGTSENIAHIDVSKISGKAKKKVLEYYQEILWGEVANYLEHIILWWAPSPLALRVPHSSQHLREWILQLLPSADIPSVICTALSSLADALGVHVTSTSWDQQFRLGLVASENSTNQETGRLFCETLEDLVNLCNQCEHTPDWIIGAPLDELPIVEQIPVLHRLDHSIHTTRLWAIKESRKYAHNWNVSAFFKIICNDVVSCLSNLDKLKLEDHTTAISKGDLGEHVRVCTLMRAKLVCEVKENIQKLKETQAECIANLASICRIICLAILKMIFPPSSFWRKENLHPSHPCSYVINI
;
A
#
# COMPACT_ATOMS: atom_id res chain seq x y z
N MET A 1 -16.55 -34.45 17.79
CA MET A 1 -16.24 -33.01 17.86
C MET A 1 -15.21 -32.82 18.96
N SER A 2 -14.05 -32.19 18.70
CA SER A 2 -12.99 -31.95 19.70
C SER A 2 -13.14 -30.56 20.34
N ILE A 3 -12.54 -30.34 21.51
CA ILE A 3 -12.50 -29.00 22.14
C ILE A 3 -11.83 -27.96 21.24
N THR A 4 -10.81 -28.36 20.47
CA THR A 4 -10.11 -27.48 19.52
C THR A 4 -11.03 -26.98 18.41
N ARG A 5 -11.94 -27.82 17.90
CA ARG A 5 -12.91 -27.41 16.86
C ARG A 5 -13.99 -26.50 17.43
N LEU A 6 -14.40 -26.72 18.67
CA LEU A 6 -15.35 -25.84 19.37
C LEU A 6 -14.74 -24.44 19.57
N LEU A 7 -13.47 -24.37 19.98
CA LEU A 7 -12.76 -23.11 20.17
C LEU A 7 -12.54 -22.37 18.85
N GLN A 8 -12.27 -23.06 17.74
CA GLN A 8 -12.23 -22.45 16.41
C GLN A 8 -13.57 -21.79 16.05
N VAL A 9 -14.69 -22.52 16.22
CA VAL A 9 -16.03 -21.98 15.95
C VAL A 9 -16.35 -20.81 16.87
N LEU A 10 -15.98 -20.89 18.15
CA LEU A 10 -16.16 -19.80 19.10
C LEU A 10 -15.35 -18.57 18.68
N ALA A 11 -14.07 -18.73 18.38
CA ALA A 11 -13.18 -17.65 17.97
C ALA A 11 -13.71 -16.93 16.74
N ILE A 12 -14.10 -17.66 15.69
CA ILE A 12 -14.68 -17.08 14.46
C ILE A 12 -15.95 -16.30 14.78
N ASN A 13 -16.86 -16.86 15.59
CA ASN A 13 -18.11 -16.18 15.94
C ASN A 13 -17.91 -14.95 16.85
N ARG A 14 -16.78 -14.86 17.55
CA ARG A 14 -16.46 -13.75 18.45
C ARG A 14 -15.58 -12.69 17.79
N ALA A 15 -14.89 -13.03 16.70
CA ALA A 15 -13.88 -12.19 16.06
C ALA A 15 -14.42 -10.81 15.67
N GLU A 16 -15.58 -10.73 15.02
CA GLU A 16 -16.20 -9.46 14.61
C GLU A 16 -16.48 -8.55 15.83
N ILE A 17 -17.07 -9.10 16.89
CA ILE A 17 -17.38 -8.35 18.12
C ILE A 17 -16.09 -7.89 18.81
N CYS A 18 -15.07 -8.74 18.88
CA CYS A 18 -13.78 -8.39 19.48
C CYS A 18 -13.05 -7.34 18.63
N CYS A 19 -13.20 -7.38 17.31
CA CYS A 19 -12.68 -6.38 16.39
C CYS A 19 -13.29 -5.01 16.68
N HIS A 20 -14.61 -4.90 16.79
CA HIS A 20 -15.26 -3.64 17.15
C HIS A 20 -14.80 -3.10 18.50
N LYS A 21 -14.70 -3.95 19.52
CA LYS A 21 -14.16 -3.53 20.84
C LYS A 21 -12.70 -3.07 20.76
N LEU A 22 -11.88 -3.72 19.94
CA LEU A 22 -10.49 -3.30 19.72
C LEU A 22 -10.46 -1.93 19.05
N ILE A 23 -11.30 -1.68 18.04
CA ILE A 23 -11.43 -0.37 17.39
C ILE A 23 -11.82 0.71 18.43
N ASP A 24 -12.76 0.41 19.32
CA ASP A 24 -13.18 1.33 20.39
C ASP A 24 -12.00 1.66 21.33
N CYS A 25 -11.20 0.65 21.71
CA CYS A 25 -10.02 0.86 22.53
C CYS A 25 -8.94 1.69 21.81
N LEU A 26 -8.71 1.42 20.52
CA LEU A 26 -7.76 2.17 19.70
C LEU A 26 -8.19 3.64 19.56
N LEU A 27 -9.49 3.88 19.43
CA LEU A 27 -10.07 5.23 19.38
C LEU A 27 -9.87 6.02 20.66
N GLU A 28 -10.15 5.42 21.81
CA GLU A 28 -9.90 6.06 23.10
C GLU A 28 -8.41 6.40 23.25
N THR A 29 -7.55 5.47 22.85
CA THR A 29 -6.09 5.67 22.85
C THR A 29 -5.67 6.80 21.91
N TYR A 30 -6.25 6.87 20.70
CA TYR A 30 -5.97 7.90 19.71
C TYR A 30 -6.43 9.30 20.16
N LYS A 31 -7.62 9.43 20.75
CA LYS A 31 -8.12 10.71 21.28
C LYS A 31 -7.20 11.28 22.36
N ASN A 32 -6.69 10.42 23.23
CA ASN A 32 -5.77 10.82 24.30
C ASN A 32 -4.38 11.19 23.75
N TYR A 33 -3.97 10.57 22.64
CA TYR A 33 -2.77 10.94 21.91
C TYR A 33 -2.90 12.35 21.30
N GLU A 34 -4.02 12.68 20.66
CA GLU A 34 -4.25 14.03 20.10
C GLU A 34 -4.29 15.10 21.18
N SER A 35 -5.01 14.87 22.29
CA SER A 35 -5.14 15.87 23.37
C SER A 35 -3.83 16.19 24.08
N THR A 36 -2.81 15.31 23.97
CA THR A 36 -1.48 15.52 24.55
C THR A 36 -0.55 16.31 23.61
N ASN A 37 -0.85 16.33 22.30
CA ASN A 37 -0.01 16.95 21.27
C ASN A 37 -0.50 18.33 20.80
N GLU A 38 -1.56 18.89 21.39
CA GLU A 38 -2.13 20.22 21.04
C GLU A 38 -1.24 21.44 21.43
N SER A 39 0.09 21.32 21.41
CA SER A 39 0.98 22.46 21.68
C SER A 39 1.77 22.99 20.49
N ASP A 40 1.79 22.35 19.32
CA ASP A 40 2.40 22.94 18.12
C ASP A 40 1.70 22.49 16.80
N ASP A 41 1.24 23.51 16.07
CA ASP A 41 0.97 23.63 14.63
C ASP A 41 -0.18 22.89 13.90
N GLU A 42 -0.61 23.59 12.85
CA GLU A 42 -1.77 23.47 11.94
C GLU A 42 -2.54 22.14 11.86
N SER A 43 -3.85 22.26 12.08
CA SER A 43 -4.94 21.30 11.82
C SER A 43 -4.83 20.60 10.45
N ASP A 44 -4.16 19.45 10.42
CA ASP A 44 -4.30 18.48 9.34
C ASP A 44 -5.67 17.78 9.42
N ASN A 45 -6.52 17.99 8.42
CA ASN A 45 -7.82 17.32 8.28
C ASN A 45 -7.72 15.77 8.26
N SER A 46 -6.51 15.20 8.14
CA SER A 46 -6.22 13.77 8.23
C SER A 46 -6.66 13.15 9.57
N SER A 47 -6.50 13.89 10.65
CA SER A 47 -6.71 13.42 12.02
C SER A 47 -8.20 13.29 12.36
N ILE A 48 -8.99 14.32 12.02
CA ILE A 48 -10.47 14.28 12.08
C ILE A 48 -11.05 13.25 11.12
N GLU A 49 -10.35 12.98 10.02
CA GLU A 49 -10.75 11.96 9.09
C GLU A 49 -10.61 10.56 9.69
N ILE A 50 -9.48 10.21 10.28
CA ILE A 50 -9.28 8.93 10.97
C ILE A 50 -10.30 8.76 12.09
N TYR A 51 -10.49 9.80 12.90
CA TYR A 51 -11.51 9.82 13.94
C TYR A 51 -12.89 9.49 13.38
N ARG A 52 -13.31 10.13 12.27
CA ARG A 52 -14.60 9.83 11.62
C ARG A 52 -14.70 8.39 11.10
N ALA A 53 -13.61 7.86 10.54
CA ALA A 53 -13.59 6.50 10.00
C ALA A 53 -13.79 5.49 11.12
N LEU A 54 -13.07 5.66 12.23
CA LEU A 54 -13.11 4.75 13.36
C LEU A 54 -14.42 4.89 14.18
N THR A 55 -14.94 6.10 14.38
CA THR A 55 -16.08 6.36 15.29
C THR A 55 -17.48 6.15 14.70
N LYS A 56 -17.66 6.20 13.37
CA LYS A 56 -19.02 6.30 12.78
C LYS A 56 -19.78 4.97 12.73
N HIS A 57 -19.15 3.84 13.05
CA HIS A 57 -19.84 2.57 13.33
C HIS A 57 -20.70 2.65 14.60
N MET A 58 -20.38 3.59 15.50
CA MET A 58 -21.02 3.73 16.80
C MET A 58 -22.24 4.66 16.77
N THR A 59 -22.39 5.48 15.73
CA THR A 59 -23.58 6.32 15.58
C THR A 59 -24.62 5.56 14.78
N LEU A 60 -25.76 5.24 15.40
CA LEU A 60 -26.98 4.90 14.66
C LEU A 60 -27.23 5.99 13.60
N PRO A 61 -27.86 5.67 12.46
CA PRO A 61 -28.22 6.68 11.47
C PRO A 61 -29.22 7.64 12.14
N GLN A 62 -28.71 8.77 12.63
CA GLN A 62 -29.51 9.88 13.08
C GLN A 62 -29.17 11.08 12.22
N ASP A 63 -30.24 11.63 11.69
CA ASP A 63 -30.31 12.82 10.88
C ASP A 63 -29.48 13.96 11.49
N GLU A 64 -28.92 14.76 10.59
CA GLU A 64 -28.30 16.03 10.89
C GLU A 64 -29.24 16.89 11.76
N GLU A 65 -28.84 17.20 13.00
CA GLU A 65 -28.84 18.55 13.57
C GLU A 65 -28.61 18.58 15.11
N ASN A 66 -27.88 19.63 15.50
CA ASN A 66 -27.83 20.30 16.81
C ASN A 66 -26.78 19.90 17.87
N HIS A 67 -25.69 20.69 17.82
CA HIS A 67 -24.96 21.28 18.95
C HIS A 67 -25.70 21.30 20.31
N VAL A 68 -25.05 20.87 21.40
CA VAL A 68 -24.87 21.64 22.66
C VAL A 68 -23.61 21.14 23.41
N LYS A 69 -22.81 22.09 23.87
CA LYS A 69 -21.60 21.96 24.71
C LYS A 69 -21.90 21.39 26.11
N GLY A 70 -20.91 20.74 26.73
CA GLY A 70 -20.91 20.50 28.17
C GLY A 70 -19.58 19.97 28.67
N GLU A 71 -18.77 20.86 29.24
CA GLU A 71 -17.53 20.62 29.98
C GLU A 71 -17.72 19.59 31.10
N LEU A 72 -16.74 18.70 31.33
CA LEU A 72 -16.34 18.24 32.67
C LEU A 72 -15.03 17.43 32.64
N ASN A 73 -14.06 17.98 33.39
CA ASN A 73 -12.98 17.34 34.13
C ASN A 73 -11.71 16.82 33.44
N ASN A 74 -10.68 17.64 33.63
CA ASN A 74 -9.27 17.27 33.77
C ASN A 74 -9.01 16.30 34.94
N GLN A 75 -7.89 15.59 34.80
CA GLN A 75 -7.15 14.77 35.77
C GLN A 75 -7.69 13.34 35.97
N MET A 76 -7.18 12.40 35.17
CA MET A 76 -6.79 11.05 35.62
C MET A 76 -5.92 10.31 34.58
N ASN A 77 -4.72 9.93 35.04
CA ASN A 77 -3.99 8.69 34.75
C ASN A 77 -3.49 8.36 33.32
N GLU A 78 -2.19 8.54 33.14
CA GLU A 78 -1.33 7.96 32.08
C GLU A 78 -1.35 6.41 31.99
N ASN A 79 -2.10 5.72 32.87
CA ASN A 79 -2.19 4.26 32.92
C ASN A 79 -3.59 3.69 32.64
N GLU A 80 -4.61 4.50 32.32
CA GLU A 80 -5.98 3.99 32.09
C GLU A 80 -6.24 3.44 30.67
N ASN A 81 -5.40 3.80 29.70
CA ASN A 81 -5.58 3.47 28.28
C ASN A 81 -5.44 1.96 27.99
N PHE A 82 -4.48 1.29 28.62
CA PHE A 82 -4.21 -0.16 28.44
C PHE A 82 -5.14 -1.05 29.24
N ILE A 83 -5.74 -0.49 30.29
CA ILE A 83 -6.68 -1.20 31.15
C ILE A 83 -7.89 -1.69 30.34
N ASN A 84 -8.29 -1.00 29.25
CA ASN A 84 -9.43 -1.42 28.42
C ASN A 84 -9.09 -2.64 27.54
N ILE A 85 -7.91 -2.65 26.91
CA ILE A 85 -7.45 -3.77 26.07
C ILE A 85 -7.18 -5.03 26.92
N GLU A 86 -6.54 -4.87 28.08
CA GLU A 86 -6.29 -6.00 29.00
C GLU A 86 -7.61 -6.55 29.57
N LYS A 87 -8.55 -5.68 29.97
CA LYS A 87 -9.90 -6.09 30.41
C LYS A 87 -10.65 -6.88 29.33
N MET A 88 -10.53 -6.48 28.07
CA MET A 88 -11.15 -7.20 26.95
C MET A 88 -10.56 -8.61 26.83
N LEU A 89 -9.24 -8.76 26.91
CA LEU A 89 -8.58 -10.07 26.91
C LEU A 89 -9.02 -10.93 28.09
N THR A 90 -8.99 -10.40 29.31
CA THR A 90 -9.41 -11.14 30.51
C THR A 90 -10.88 -11.57 30.42
N TYR A 91 -11.74 -10.74 29.81
CA TYR A 91 -13.14 -11.10 29.60
C TYR A 91 -13.30 -12.28 28.64
N GLU A 92 -12.57 -12.31 27.53
CA GLU A 92 -12.61 -13.44 26.59
C GLU A 92 -11.96 -14.70 27.17
N GLU A 93 -10.86 -14.57 27.93
CA GLU A 93 -10.27 -15.68 28.67
C GLU A 93 -11.30 -16.29 29.62
N LYS A 94 -11.99 -15.47 30.41
CA LYS A 94 -13.02 -15.93 31.35
C LYS A 94 -14.15 -16.69 30.66
N ASN A 95 -14.60 -16.26 29.49
CA ASN A 95 -15.63 -16.98 28.72
C ASN A 95 -15.16 -18.39 28.33
N VAL A 96 -13.89 -18.53 27.95
CA VAL A 96 -13.29 -19.83 27.64
C VAL A 96 -13.11 -20.66 28.90
N GLU A 97 -12.74 -20.05 30.03
CA GLU A 97 -12.65 -20.75 31.31
C GLU A 97 -14.00 -21.32 31.76
N ASP A 98 -15.07 -20.54 31.67
CA ASP A 98 -16.44 -20.99 32.01
C ASP A 98 -16.89 -22.13 31.07
N LEU A 99 -16.52 -22.06 29.79
CA LEU A 99 -16.76 -23.12 28.82
C LEU A 99 -15.99 -24.40 29.15
N LEU A 100 -14.72 -24.27 29.58
CA LEU A 100 -13.89 -25.40 29.99
C LEU A 100 -14.44 -26.05 31.25
N ASP A 101 -14.85 -25.27 32.24
CA ASP A 101 -15.48 -25.78 33.48
C ASP A 101 -16.79 -26.52 33.18
N THR A 102 -17.57 -26.03 32.23
CA THR A 102 -18.78 -26.72 31.74
C THR A 102 -18.44 -28.01 30.99
N THR A 103 -17.41 -27.97 30.15
CA THR A 103 -16.94 -29.14 29.38
C THR A 103 -16.43 -30.25 30.29
N VAL A 104 -15.70 -29.91 31.36
CA VAL A 104 -15.24 -30.88 32.36
C VAL A 104 -16.42 -31.58 33.05
N LYS A 105 -17.54 -30.88 33.28
CA LYS A 105 -18.74 -31.43 33.92
C LYS A 105 -19.57 -32.32 32.99
N ILE A 106 -19.71 -31.93 31.72
CA ILE A 106 -20.64 -32.56 30.78
C ILE A 106 -19.95 -33.59 29.87
N ALA A 107 -18.74 -33.30 29.39
CA ALA A 107 -18.04 -34.10 28.38
C ALA A 107 -16.51 -34.12 28.59
N PRO A 108 -16.00 -34.63 29.73
CA PRO A 108 -14.57 -34.60 30.07
C PRO A 108 -13.68 -35.33 29.06
N ALA A 109 -14.22 -36.31 28.33
CA ALA A 109 -13.50 -37.02 27.28
C ALA A 109 -13.03 -36.11 26.12
N MET A 110 -13.65 -34.93 25.93
CA MET A 110 -13.25 -33.97 24.90
C MET A 110 -11.91 -33.26 25.19
N LEU A 111 -11.44 -33.30 26.44
CA LEU A 111 -10.19 -32.65 26.89
C LEU A 111 -8.98 -33.61 26.87
N GLY A 112 -9.19 -34.87 26.47
CA GLY A 112 -8.17 -35.92 26.49
C GLY A 112 -7.88 -36.46 27.89
N SER A 113 -7.17 -37.61 27.96
CA SER A 113 -6.84 -38.30 29.22
C SER A 113 -6.00 -37.45 30.18
N ASP A 114 -5.21 -36.52 29.64
CA ASP A 114 -4.23 -35.73 30.39
C ASP A 114 -4.75 -34.32 30.77
N GLY A 115 -5.90 -33.93 30.20
CA GLY A 115 -6.50 -32.60 30.42
C GLY A 115 -7.25 -32.48 31.75
N VAL A 116 -7.73 -33.61 32.30
CA VAL A 116 -8.60 -33.65 33.47
C VAL A 116 -7.87 -34.26 34.67
N LYS A 117 -7.75 -33.50 35.75
CA LYS A 117 -7.26 -34.02 37.04
C LYS A 117 -8.45 -34.47 37.89
N LYS A 118 -8.43 -35.72 38.35
CA LYS A 118 -9.34 -36.20 39.39
C LYS A 118 -8.90 -35.64 40.74
N CYS A 119 -9.77 -34.90 41.43
CA CYS A 119 -9.53 -34.54 42.82
C CYS A 119 -9.66 -35.80 43.69
N LYS A 120 -8.54 -36.28 44.24
CA LYS A 120 -8.59 -37.19 45.39
C LYS A 120 -8.85 -36.34 46.64
N ASN A 121 -10.09 -36.32 47.13
CA ASN A 121 -10.35 -35.87 48.49
C ASN A 121 -9.76 -36.92 49.44
N SER A 122 -8.60 -36.63 50.02
CA SER A 122 -8.10 -37.38 51.17
C SER A 122 -8.75 -36.82 52.44
N GLY A 123 -9.63 -37.60 53.06
CA GLY A 123 -9.88 -37.54 54.51
C GLY A 123 -11.25 -37.03 54.98
N THR A 124 -12.10 -37.99 55.36
CA THR A 124 -13.09 -37.96 56.46
C THR A 124 -14.25 -36.96 56.41
N SER A 125 -15.43 -37.42 55.95
CA SER A 125 -16.50 -37.94 56.82
C SER A 125 -17.79 -38.10 56.01
N GLU A 126 -18.62 -39.02 56.47
CA GLU A 126 -19.69 -39.73 55.76
C GLU A 126 -20.87 -38.86 55.27
N ASN A 127 -21.49 -39.37 54.18
CA ASN A 127 -22.84 -39.11 53.70
C ASN A 127 -23.18 -37.70 53.16
N ILE A 128 -22.74 -37.40 51.94
CA ILE A 128 -23.52 -36.76 50.86
C ILE A 128 -22.94 -37.26 49.52
N ALA A 129 -23.78 -37.52 48.53
CA ALA A 129 -23.43 -38.08 47.22
C ALA A 129 -22.16 -37.44 46.61
N HIS A 130 -21.19 -38.31 46.30
CA HIS A 130 -19.92 -38.00 45.64
C HIS A 130 -20.16 -37.26 44.31
N ILE A 131 -19.95 -35.94 44.29
CA ILE A 131 -19.62 -35.23 43.05
C ILE A 131 -18.11 -35.34 42.91
N ASP A 132 -17.67 -36.20 42.00
CA ASP A 132 -16.26 -36.26 41.56
C ASP A 132 -15.95 -34.92 40.87
N VAL A 133 -15.44 -33.93 41.62
CA VAL A 133 -15.06 -32.62 41.07
C VAL A 133 -13.77 -32.79 40.29
N SER A 134 -13.91 -33.24 39.06
CA SER A 134 -12.86 -33.20 38.06
C SER A 134 -12.51 -31.73 37.80
N LYS A 135 -11.23 -31.37 37.87
CA LYS A 135 -10.74 -30.02 37.55
C LYS A 135 -9.81 -30.09 36.35
N ILE A 136 -9.83 -29.08 35.50
CA ILE A 136 -8.87 -28.98 34.39
C ILE A 136 -7.45 -28.79 34.95
N SER A 137 -6.47 -29.45 34.34
CA SER A 137 -5.06 -29.21 34.67
C SER A 137 -4.67 -27.78 34.31
N GLY A 138 -4.04 -27.02 35.21
CA GLY A 138 -3.59 -25.64 34.92
C GLY A 138 -2.69 -25.52 33.68
N LYS A 139 -1.89 -26.56 33.40
CA LYS A 139 -1.04 -26.62 32.19
C LYS A 139 -1.87 -26.82 30.91
N ALA A 140 -2.97 -27.56 30.99
CA ALA A 140 -3.90 -27.73 29.87
C ALA A 140 -4.74 -26.46 29.66
N LYS A 141 -5.19 -25.85 30.76
CA LYS A 141 -5.91 -24.56 30.75
C LYS A 141 -5.11 -23.48 30.03
N LYS A 142 -3.84 -23.27 30.40
CA LYS A 142 -2.96 -22.30 29.76
C LYS A 142 -2.81 -22.55 28.25
N LYS A 143 -2.50 -23.79 27.84
CA LYS A 143 -2.37 -24.14 26.42
C LYS A 143 -3.64 -23.92 25.61
N VAL A 144 -4.80 -24.19 26.21
CA VAL A 144 -6.09 -23.98 25.54
C VAL A 144 -6.38 -22.49 25.35
N LEU A 145 -6.07 -21.66 26.36
CA LEU A 145 -6.22 -20.22 26.28
C LEU A 145 -5.28 -19.63 25.22
N GLU A 146 -3.99 -20.02 25.22
CA GLU A 146 -3.02 -19.60 24.20
C GLU A 146 -3.51 -19.94 22.78
N TYR A 147 -3.93 -21.20 22.55
CA TYR A 147 -4.47 -21.63 21.25
C TYR A 147 -5.73 -20.86 20.84
N TYR A 148 -6.64 -20.58 21.78
CA TYR A 148 -7.83 -19.78 21.50
C TYR A 148 -7.49 -18.34 21.14
N GLN A 149 -6.56 -17.71 21.88
CA GLN A 149 -6.11 -16.35 21.62
C GLN A 149 -5.44 -16.24 20.25
N GLU A 150 -4.56 -17.18 19.89
CA GLU A 150 -3.93 -17.21 18.57
C GLU A 150 -4.97 -17.22 17.44
N ILE A 151 -5.99 -18.07 17.53
CA ILE A 151 -7.04 -18.14 16.51
C ILE A 151 -7.91 -16.87 16.53
N LEU A 152 -8.38 -16.45 17.70
CA LEU A 152 -9.27 -15.30 17.83
C LEU A 152 -8.61 -14.04 17.27
N TRP A 153 -7.38 -13.74 17.69
CA TRP A 153 -6.70 -12.52 17.27
C TRP A 153 -6.19 -12.58 15.83
N GLY A 154 -5.90 -13.78 15.31
CA GLY A 154 -5.69 -13.98 13.88
C GLY A 154 -6.95 -13.63 13.06
N GLU A 155 -8.13 -14.09 13.48
CA GLU A 155 -9.39 -13.73 12.82
C GLU A 155 -9.74 -12.25 13.01
N VAL A 156 -9.49 -11.68 14.21
CA VAL A 156 -9.69 -10.25 14.45
C VAL A 156 -8.83 -9.42 13.49
N ALA A 157 -7.57 -9.80 13.23
CA ALA A 157 -6.71 -9.11 12.27
C ALA A 157 -7.34 -9.05 10.87
N ASN A 158 -7.90 -10.18 10.39
CA ASN A 158 -8.63 -10.24 9.12
C ASN A 158 -9.83 -9.28 9.10
N TYR A 159 -10.66 -9.30 10.15
CA TYR A 159 -11.81 -8.40 10.25
C TYR A 159 -11.41 -6.93 10.37
N LEU A 160 -10.31 -6.63 11.06
CA LEU A 160 -9.85 -5.28 11.35
C LEU A 160 -9.48 -4.54 10.06
N GLU A 161 -8.72 -5.19 9.17
CA GLU A 161 -8.48 -4.69 7.82
C GLU A 161 -9.80 -4.43 7.08
N HIS A 162 -10.70 -5.43 7.05
CA HIS A 162 -11.93 -5.34 6.28
C HIS A 162 -12.86 -4.21 6.75
N ILE A 163 -13.02 -4.07 8.07
CA ILE A 163 -13.87 -3.06 8.67
C ILE A 163 -13.31 -1.67 8.39
N ILE A 164 -12.02 -1.44 8.69
CA ILE A 164 -11.40 -0.12 8.59
C ILE A 164 -11.31 0.34 7.13
N LEU A 165 -10.89 -0.54 6.22
CA LEU A 165 -10.71 -0.16 4.82
C LEU A 165 -12.03 -0.16 4.05
N TRP A 166 -12.96 -1.09 4.30
CA TRP A 166 -14.04 -1.37 3.34
C TRP A 166 -15.47 -1.33 3.90
N TRP A 167 -15.73 -1.87 5.10
CA TRP A 167 -17.11 -2.08 5.57
C TRP A 167 -17.65 -0.98 6.47
N ALA A 168 -16.76 -0.11 6.93
CA ALA A 168 -17.12 1.08 7.65
C ALA A 168 -18.13 1.98 6.90
N PRO A 169 -19.12 2.66 7.54
CA PRO A 169 -19.93 3.69 6.89
C PRO A 169 -19.10 4.86 6.35
N SER A 170 -17.85 5.00 6.79
CA SER A 170 -16.90 5.92 6.18
C SER A 170 -15.54 5.23 6.04
N PRO A 171 -15.43 4.28 5.10
CA PRO A 171 -14.25 3.44 4.92
C PRO A 171 -13.06 4.29 4.51
N LEU A 172 -11.87 3.93 5.00
CA LEU A 172 -10.64 4.61 4.61
C LEU A 172 -10.33 4.43 3.11
N ALA A 173 -10.76 3.33 2.49
CA ALA A 173 -10.52 3.12 1.06
C ALA A 173 -11.26 4.09 0.13
N LEU A 174 -12.28 4.81 0.63
CA LEU A 174 -12.97 5.86 -0.14
C LEU A 174 -12.33 7.25 0.07
N ARG A 175 -11.27 7.34 0.86
CA ARG A 175 -10.60 8.60 1.23
C ARG A 175 -9.28 8.75 0.50
N VAL A 176 -8.65 9.92 0.70
CA VAL A 176 -7.30 10.14 0.18
C VAL A 176 -6.32 9.18 0.86
N PRO A 177 -5.28 8.69 0.14
CA PRO A 177 -4.33 7.72 0.69
C PRO A 177 -3.66 8.20 1.99
N HIS A 178 -3.48 9.52 2.14
CA HIS A 178 -2.91 10.13 3.33
C HIS A 178 -3.62 9.74 4.63
N SER A 179 -4.96 9.62 4.62
CA SER A 179 -5.71 9.28 5.84
C SER A 179 -5.39 7.86 6.32
N SER A 180 -5.19 6.92 5.38
CA SER A 180 -4.74 5.56 5.68
C SER A 180 -3.27 5.52 6.13
N GLN A 181 -2.42 6.36 5.53
CA GLN A 181 -1.01 6.46 5.90
C GLN A 181 -0.84 6.98 7.32
N HIS A 182 -1.60 8.00 7.71
CA HIS A 182 -1.54 8.55 9.06
C HIS A 182 -1.99 7.54 10.12
N LEU A 183 -3.05 6.76 9.85
CA LEU A 183 -3.44 5.67 10.75
C LEU A 183 -2.33 4.62 10.88
N ARG A 184 -1.71 4.25 9.75
CA ARG A 184 -0.58 3.32 9.74
C ARG A 184 0.60 3.82 10.56
N GLU A 185 1.01 5.08 10.37
CA GLU A 185 2.11 5.69 11.11
C GLU A 185 1.83 5.74 12.61
N TRP A 186 0.60 6.11 13.00
CA TRP A 186 0.18 6.08 14.39
C TRP A 186 0.26 4.67 15.00
N ILE A 187 -0.21 3.64 14.30
CA ILE A 187 -0.11 2.24 14.77
C ILE A 187 1.37 1.85 14.94
N LEU A 188 2.23 2.18 13.97
CA LEU A 188 3.66 1.85 14.03
C LEU A 188 4.38 2.59 15.17
N GLN A 189 3.93 3.78 15.56
CA GLN A 189 4.42 4.52 16.74
C GLN A 189 3.87 3.96 18.06
N LEU A 190 2.63 3.47 18.05
CA LEU A 190 1.98 2.86 19.20
C LEU A 190 2.64 1.53 19.61
N LEU A 191 2.91 0.65 18.64
CA LEU A 191 3.47 -0.69 18.89
C LEU A 191 4.72 -0.75 19.79
N PRO A 192 5.76 0.10 19.60
CA PRO A 192 6.94 0.09 20.46
C PRO A 192 6.77 0.83 21.79
N SER A 193 5.77 1.72 21.92
CA SER A 193 5.61 2.59 23.08
C SER A 193 4.60 2.08 24.11
N ALA A 194 3.80 1.09 23.72
CA ALA A 194 2.64 0.64 24.47
C ALA A 194 2.82 -0.76 25.07
N ASP A 195 2.35 -0.96 26.31
CA ASP A 195 2.24 -2.28 26.96
C ASP A 195 1.05 -3.08 26.38
N ILE A 196 1.11 -3.36 25.07
CA ILE A 196 0.08 -4.13 24.37
C ILE A 196 0.45 -5.62 24.40
N PRO A 197 -0.50 -6.51 24.74
CA PRO A 197 -0.26 -7.95 24.67
C PRO A 197 0.15 -8.42 23.28
N SER A 198 1.17 -9.28 23.22
CA SER A 198 1.82 -9.72 21.97
C SER A 198 0.85 -10.18 20.87
N VAL A 199 -0.20 -10.93 21.23
CA VAL A 199 -1.22 -11.42 20.29
C VAL A 199 -2.00 -10.28 19.60
N ILE A 200 -2.20 -9.15 20.29
CA ILE A 200 -2.83 -7.95 19.72
C ILE A 200 -1.79 -7.16 18.91
N CYS A 201 -0.53 -7.09 19.35
CA CYS A 201 0.53 -6.46 18.56
C CYS A 201 0.64 -7.10 17.17
N THR A 202 0.52 -8.42 17.06
CA THR A 202 0.50 -9.11 15.76
C THR A 202 -0.68 -8.67 14.90
N ALA A 203 -1.89 -8.59 15.47
CA ALA A 203 -3.07 -8.14 14.73
C ALA A 203 -2.95 -6.68 14.26
N LEU A 204 -2.42 -5.79 15.10
CA LEU A 204 -2.18 -4.38 14.75
C LEU A 204 -1.05 -4.21 13.72
N SER A 205 0.00 -5.02 13.80
CA SER A 205 1.07 -5.05 12.80
C SER A 205 0.52 -5.48 11.43
N SER A 206 -0.30 -6.53 11.42
CA SER A 206 -0.99 -6.98 10.20
C SER A 206 -1.89 -5.89 9.61
N LEU A 207 -2.60 -5.11 10.44
CA LEU A 207 -3.38 -3.96 9.97
C LEU A 207 -2.46 -2.88 9.38
N ALA A 208 -1.36 -2.53 10.04
CA ALA A 208 -0.41 -1.53 9.55
C ALA A 208 0.19 -1.93 8.19
N ASP A 209 0.47 -3.21 8.00
CA ASP A 209 0.94 -3.76 6.71
C ASP A 209 -0.15 -3.64 5.64
N ALA A 210 -1.39 -4.05 5.94
CA ALA A 210 -2.51 -3.94 5.02
C ALA A 210 -2.83 -2.49 4.63
N LEU A 211 -2.78 -1.56 5.59
CA LEU A 211 -2.89 -0.13 5.32
C LEU A 211 -1.75 0.35 4.41
N GLY A 212 -0.53 -0.13 4.61
CA GLY A 212 0.63 0.20 3.78
C GLY A 212 0.46 -0.25 2.32
N VAL A 213 -0.04 -1.47 2.13
CA VAL A 213 -0.38 -2.00 0.80
C VAL A 213 -1.49 -1.15 0.15
N HIS A 214 -2.53 -0.81 0.90
CA HIS A 214 -3.62 0.03 0.42
C HIS A 214 -3.12 1.43 0.00
N VAL A 215 -2.39 2.13 0.88
CA VAL A 215 -1.82 3.47 0.62
C VAL A 215 -0.97 3.45 -0.63
N THR A 216 -0.08 2.47 -0.73
CA THR A 216 0.80 2.29 -1.88
C THR A 216 -0.01 2.14 -3.17
N SER A 217 -1.06 1.32 -3.11
CA SER A 217 -1.91 1.04 -4.25
C SER A 217 -2.69 2.26 -4.72
N THR A 218 -3.38 2.92 -3.80
CA THR A 218 -4.24 4.05 -4.11
C THR A 218 -3.47 5.33 -4.43
N SER A 219 -2.29 5.53 -3.83
CA SER A 219 -1.38 6.64 -4.19
C SER A 219 -0.94 6.53 -5.64
N TRP A 220 -0.56 5.32 -6.09
CA TRP A 220 -0.26 5.10 -7.50
C TRP A 220 -1.47 5.37 -8.40
N ASP A 221 -2.65 4.81 -8.08
CA ASP A 221 -3.86 5.02 -8.90
C ASP A 221 -4.17 6.53 -9.04
N GLN A 222 -4.02 7.29 -7.96
CA GLN A 222 -4.24 8.74 -7.94
C GLN A 222 -3.19 9.48 -8.78
N GLN A 223 -1.89 9.27 -8.54
CA GLN A 223 -0.82 9.98 -9.26
C GLN A 223 -0.80 9.62 -10.74
N PHE A 224 -0.93 8.34 -11.08
CA PHE A 224 -0.97 7.88 -12.46
C PHE A 224 -2.17 8.48 -13.20
N ARG A 225 -3.34 8.54 -12.56
CA ARG A 225 -4.53 9.21 -13.13
C ARG A 225 -4.29 10.71 -13.33
N LEU A 226 -3.65 11.40 -12.39
CA LEU A 226 -3.30 12.81 -12.55
C LEU A 226 -2.38 13.00 -13.77
N GLY A 227 -1.35 12.17 -13.92
CA GLY A 227 -0.48 12.16 -15.10
C GLY A 227 -1.25 11.91 -16.39
N LEU A 228 -2.16 10.93 -16.42
CA LEU A 228 -2.97 10.61 -17.59
C LEU A 228 -3.91 11.76 -17.98
N VAL A 229 -4.61 12.36 -17.01
CA VAL A 229 -5.50 13.50 -17.26
C VAL A 229 -4.69 14.72 -17.73
N ALA A 230 -3.54 14.98 -17.11
CA ALA A 230 -2.63 16.04 -17.54
C ALA A 230 -2.12 15.81 -18.97
N SER A 231 -1.89 14.56 -19.37
CA SER A 231 -1.43 14.19 -20.71
C SER A 231 -2.43 14.48 -21.83
N GLU A 232 -3.72 14.53 -21.52
CA GLU A 232 -4.77 14.88 -22.50
C GLU A 232 -4.89 16.40 -22.71
N ASN A 233 -4.45 17.20 -21.74
CA ASN A 233 -4.41 18.66 -21.88
C ASN A 233 -3.03 19.13 -22.36
N SER A 234 -2.90 19.42 -23.65
CA SER A 234 -1.63 19.83 -24.26
C SER A 234 -1.08 21.20 -23.83
N THR A 235 -1.74 21.90 -22.91
CA THR A 235 -1.18 23.11 -22.29
C THR A 235 -0.56 22.82 -20.92
N ASN A 236 -0.77 21.61 -20.38
CA ASN A 236 -0.26 21.23 -19.08
C ASN A 236 1.24 20.96 -19.15
N GLN A 237 2.01 21.81 -18.48
CA GLN A 237 3.46 21.73 -18.44
C GLN A 237 3.98 20.77 -17.35
N GLU A 238 3.09 20.22 -16.52
CA GLU A 238 3.43 19.37 -15.38
C GLU A 238 3.36 17.88 -15.67
N THR A 239 2.83 17.46 -16.82
CA THR A 239 2.63 16.05 -17.15
C THR A 239 3.91 15.21 -17.00
N GLY A 240 5.05 15.74 -17.47
CA GLY A 240 6.34 15.07 -17.32
C GLY A 240 6.76 14.92 -15.85
N ARG A 241 6.52 15.95 -15.02
CA ARG A 241 6.78 15.91 -13.57
C ARG A 241 5.92 14.84 -12.88
N LEU A 242 4.63 14.78 -13.19
CA LEU A 242 3.71 13.81 -12.60
C LEU A 242 4.10 12.36 -12.93
N PHE A 243 4.49 12.08 -14.18
CA PHE A 243 5.03 10.76 -14.55
C PHE A 243 6.36 10.47 -13.85
N CYS A 244 7.23 11.47 -13.72
CA CYS A 244 8.51 11.32 -13.02
C CYS A 244 8.33 10.97 -11.54
N GLU A 245 7.41 11.63 -10.84
CA GLU A 245 7.01 11.34 -9.45
C GLU A 245 6.42 9.94 -9.32
N THR A 246 5.48 9.58 -10.21
CA THR A 246 4.89 8.22 -10.22
C THR A 246 5.96 7.13 -10.38
N LEU A 247 6.94 7.35 -11.25
CA LEU A 247 8.04 6.41 -11.46
C LEU A 247 9.00 6.37 -10.27
N GLU A 248 9.29 7.51 -9.63
CA GLU A 248 10.11 7.56 -8.43
C GLU A 248 9.51 6.72 -7.30
N ASP A 249 8.22 6.89 -7.03
CA ASP A 249 7.52 6.16 -5.99
C ASP A 249 7.53 4.65 -6.26
N LEU A 250 7.25 4.23 -7.50
CA LEU A 250 7.31 2.82 -7.89
C LEU A 250 8.72 2.23 -7.79
N VAL A 251 9.76 2.99 -8.13
CA VAL A 251 11.15 2.55 -7.97
C VAL A 251 11.49 2.37 -6.49
N ASN A 252 11.07 3.30 -5.63
CA ASN A 252 11.29 3.20 -4.19
C ASN A 252 10.59 1.97 -3.60
N LEU A 253 9.32 1.74 -3.96
CA LEU A 253 8.55 0.57 -3.53
C LEU A 253 9.16 -0.74 -4.04
N CYS A 254 9.53 -0.78 -5.32
CA CYS A 254 10.15 -1.95 -5.92
C CYS A 254 11.47 -2.30 -5.21
N ASN A 255 12.27 -1.29 -4.88
CA ASN A 255 13.50 -1.45 -4.14
C ASN A 255 13.24 -1.94 -2.72
N GLN A 256 12.21 -1.46 -2.00
CA GLN A 256 11.90 -1.95 -0.65
C GLN A 256 11.63 -3.47 -0.62
N CYS A 257 11.08 -4.02 -1.71
CA CYS A 257 10.85 -5.46 -1.85
C CYS A 257 12.14 -6.29 -2.10
N GLU A 258 13.31 -5.66 -2.17
CA GLU A 258 14.60 -6.31 -2.47
C GLU A 258 15.54 -6.32 -1.26
N HIS A 259 15.11 -5.73 -0.14
CA HIS A 259 15.90 -5.64 1.08
C HIS A 259 15.24 -6.45 2.19
N THR A 260 16.06 -7.10 3.01
CA THR A 260 15.66 -7.66 4.30
C THR A 260 16.56 -7.05 5.39
N PRO A 261 16.27 -7.21 6.69
CA PRO A 261 17.13 -6.65 7.75
C PRO A 261 18.61 -7.03 7.61
N ASP A 262 18.89 -8.20 7.05
CA ASP A 262 20.24 -8.74 6.89
C ASP A 262 20.85 -8.50 5.49
N TRP A 263 20.04 -8.10 4.51
CA TRP A 263 20.47 -8.01 3.10
C TRP A 263 19.99 -6.73 2.44
N ILE A 264 20.93 -5.93 1.91
CA ILE A 264 20.60 -4.73 1.12
C ILE A 264 20.25 -5.10 -0.33
N ILE A 265 20.89 -6.13 -0.90
CA ILE A 265 20.59 -6.69 -2.23
C ILE A 265 20.89 -8.18 -2.18
N GLY A 266 20.06 -8.99 -2.86
CA GLY A 266 20.34 -10.41 -3.07
C GLY A 266 19.95 -11.32 -1.89
N ALA A 267 18.92 -10.93 -1.13
CA ALA A 267 18.35 -11.80 -0.11
C ALA A 267 17.80 -13.11 -0.71
N PRO A 268 17.71 -14.19 0.07
CA PRO A 268 17.04 -15.41 -0.34
C PRO A 268 15.60 -15.16 -0.82
N LEU A 269 15.18 -15.81 -1.90
CA LEU A 269 13.86 -15.60 -2.52
C LEU A 269 12.70 -15.93 -1.57
N ASP A 270 12.91 -16.83 -0.63
CA ASP A 270 11.95 -17.24 0.40
C ASP A 270 11.78 -16.19 1.52
N GLU A 271 12.71 -15.24 1.65
CA GLU A 271 12.65 -14.13 2.61
C GLU A 271 12.14 -12.82 1.98
N LEU A 272 12.06 -12.76 0.65
CA LEU A 272 11.61 -11.56 -0.06
C LEU A 272 10.08 -11.50 -0.19
N PRO A 273 9.48 -10.30 -0.10
CA PRO A 273 8.05 -10.08 -0.33
C PRO A 273 7.75 -10.10 -1.85
N ILE A 274 7.96 -11.25 -2.49
CA ILE A 274 7.83 -11.41 -3.95
C ILE A 274 6.38 -11.19 -4.40
N VAL A 275 5.41 -11.61 -3.58
CA VAL A 275 3.99 -11.49 -3.90
C VAL A 275 3.59 -10.02 -3.99
N GLU A 276 4.08 -9.22 -3.06
CA GLU A 276 3.85 -7.79 -2.94
C GLU A 276 4.59 -7.00 -4.03
N GLN A 277 5.74 -7.51 -4.49
CA GLN A 277 6.51 -6.87 -5.55
C GLN A 277 5.89 -7.02 -6.95
N ILE A 278 5.24 -8.15 -7.22
CA ILE A 278 4.59 -8.44 -8.53
C ILE A 278 3.67 -7.29 -8.99
N PRO A 279 2.70 -6.79 -8.19
CA PRO A 279 1.84 -5.68 -8.61
C PRO A 279 2.61 -4.36 -8.79
N VAL A 280 3.68 -4.12 -8.01
CA VAL A 280 4.53 -2.93 -8.18
C VAL A 280 5.25 -2.97 -9.52
N LEU A 281 5.82 -4.12 -9.90
CA LEU A 281 6.49 -4.30 -11.19
C LEU A 281 5.51 -4.15 -12.37
N HIS A 282 4.29 -4.70 -12.26
CA HIS A 282 3.25 -4.50 -13.27
C HIS A 282 2.90 -3.02 -13.46
N ARG A 283 2.74 -2.28 -12.36
CA ARG A 283 2.47 -0.84 -12.40
C ARG A 283 3.63 -0.05 -12.99
N LEU A 284 4.86 -0.44 -12.68
CA LEU A 284 6.07 0.15 -13.22
C LEU A 284 6.14 -0.07 -14.74
N ASP A 285 5.90 -1.29 -15.21
CA ASP A 285 5.83 -1.61 -16.64
C ASP A 285 4.82 -0.71 -17.38
N HIS A 286 3.59 -0.64 -16.87
CA HIS A 286 2.54 0.20 -17.43
C HIS A 286 2.87 1.69 -17.39
N SER A 287 3.48 2.17 -16.30
CA SER A 287 3.82 3.59 -16.11
C SER A 287 4.91 4.02 -17.08
N ILE A 288 5.95 3.20 -17.26
CA ILE A 288 7.04 3.46 -18.22
C ILE A 288 6.49 3.44 -19.65
N HIS A 289 5.69 2.42 -19.98
CA HIS A 289 5.06 2.30 -21.29
C HIS A 289 4.21 3.53 -21.65
N THR A 290 3.36 3.96 -20.71
CA THR A 290 2.47 5.11 -20.90
C THR A 290 3.27 6.41 -21.04
N THR A 291 4.28 6.60 -20.19
CA THR A 291 5.19 7.76 -20.26
C THR A 291 5.87 7.83 -21.63
N ARG A 292 6.33 6.70 -22.16
CA ARG A 292 6.93 6.61 -23.51
C ARG A 292 5.96 7.07 -24.59
N LEU A 293 4.75 6.51 -24.60
CA LEU A 293 3.74 6.84 -25.61
C LEU A 293 3.34 8.32 -25.55
N TRP A 294 3.17 8.86 -24.34
CA TRP A 294 2.93 10.28 -24.13
C TRP A 294 4.06 11.14 -24.71
N ALA A 295 5.31 10.84 -24.37
CA ALA A 295 6.47 11.59 -24.85
C ALA A 295 6.57 11.59 -26.38
N ILE A 296 6.33 10.45 -27.04
CA ILE A 296 6.32 10.34 -28.51
C ILE A 296 5.18 11.17 -29.11
N LYS A 297 3.96 11.05 -28.55
CA LYS A 297 2.76 11.76 -29.03
C LYS A 297 2.96 13.28 -28.96
N GLU A 298 3.36 13.78 -27.80
CA GLU A 298 3.49 15.23 -27.58
C GLU A 298 4.72 15.81 -28.28
N SER A 299 5.86 15.13 -28.29
CA SER A 299 7.03 15.61 -29.04
C SER A 299 6.74 15.72 -30.53
N ARG A 300 6.03 14.75 -31.12
CA ARG A 300 5.57 14.82 -32.51
C ARG A 300 4.66 16.04 -32.72
N LYS A 301 3.72 16.29 -31.82
CA LYS A 301 2.82 17.46 -31.90
C LYS A 301 3.59 18.78 -31.85
N TYR A 302 4.51 18.94 -30.90
CA TYR A 302 5.30 20.16 -30.77
C TYR A 302 6.26 20.39 -31.92
N ALA A 303 6.85 19.32 -32.47
CA ALA A 303 7.70 19.41 -33.66
C ALA A 303 6.92 19.95 -34.88
N HIS A 304 5.69 19.47 -35.11
CA HIS A 304 4.84 19.99 -36.20
C HIS A 304 4.42 21.45 -36.01
N ASN A 305 4.19 21.88 -34.77
CA ASN A 305 3.82 23.26 -34.45
C ASN A 305 5.04 24.18 -34.26
N TRP A 306 6.26 23.69 -34.53
CA TRP A 306 7.52 24.40 -34.32
C TRP A 306 7.71 24.96 -32.89
N ASN A 307 7.11 24.31 -31.89
CA ASN A 307 7.35 24.64 -30.48
C ASN A 307 8.55 23.85 -29.96
N VAL A 308 9.73 24.27 -30.40
CA VAL A 308 11.00 23.58 -30.12
C VAL A 308 11.35 23.58 -28.62
N SER A 309 10.94 24.62 -27.88
CA SER A 309 11.17 24.71 -26.43
C SER A 309 10.41 23.60 -25.68
N ALA A 310 9.10 23.46 -25.92
CA ALA A 310 8.31 22.39 -25.30
C ALA A 310 8.78 20.99 -25.74
N PHE A 311 9.20 20.84 -27.01
CA PHE A 311 9.78 19.61 -27.52
C PHE A 311 11.01 19.18 -26.70
N PHE A 312 11.98 20.06 -26.51
CA PHE A 312 13.20 19.74 -25.77
C PHE A 312 12.95 19.59 -24.27
N LYS A 313 11.98 20.31 -23.71
CA LYS A 313 11.54 20.07 -22.32
C LYS A 313 11.12 18.61 -22.12
N ILE A 314 10.27 18.07 -23.00
CA ILE A 314 9.82 16.68 -22.87
C ILE A 314 10.98 15.71 -23.08
N ILE A 315 11.70 15.84 -24.21
CA ILE A 315 12.64 14.81 -24.63
C ILE A 315 13.97 14.89 -23.88
N CYS A 316 14.49 16.08 -23.60
CA CYS A 316 15.80 16.28 -22.98
C CYS A 316 15.75 16.59 -21.48
N ASN A 317 14.58 16.90 -20.91
CA ASN A 317 14.44 17.11 -19.47
C ASN A 317 13.54 16.06 -18.82
N ASP A 318 12.27 15.97 -19.22
CA ASP A 318 11.30 15.13 -18.51
C ASP A 318 11.62 13.63 -18.69
N VAL A 319 11.88 13.18 -19.93
CA VAL A 319 12.31 11.79 -20.20
C VAL A 319 13.64 11.47 -19.51
N VAL A 320 14.60 12.40 -19.49
CA VAL A 320 15.89 12.20 -18.79
C VAL A 320 15.66 12.03 -17.30
N SER A 321 14.79 12.83 -16.70
CA SER A 321 14.46 12.77 -15.27
C SER A 321 13.81 11.42 -14.93
N CYS A 322 12.84 10.98 -15.74
CA CYS A 322 12.25 9.65 -15.60
C CYS A 322 13.31 8.53 -15.68
N LEU A 323 14.22 8.60 -16.66
CA LEU A 323 15.30 7.62 -16.81
C LEU A 323 16.26 7.65 -15.62
N SER A 324 16.60 8.81 -15.09
CA SER A 324 17.44 8.95 -13.91
C SER A 324 16.83 8.30 -12.68
N ASN A 325 15.50 8.35 -12.53
CA ASN A 325 14.81 7.63 -11.46
C ASN A 325 14.81 6.11 -11.71
N LEU A 326 14.58 5.68 -12.94
CA LEU A 326 14.59 4.26 -13.32
C LEU A 326 15.98 3.61 -13.17
N ASP A 327 17.06 4.36 -13.37
CA ASP A 327 18.43 3.87 -13.16
C ASP A 327 18.72 3.58 -11.66
N LYS A 328 17.87 4.03 -10.73
CA LYS A 328 17.95 3.69 -9.29
C LYS A 328 17.34 2.30 -8.95
N LEU A 329 16.75 1.59 -9.91
CA LEU A 329 16.18 0.26 -9.69
C LEU A 329 17.25 -0.76 -9.28
N LYS A 330 17.02 -1.45 -8.18
CA LYS A 330 17.87 -2.52 -7.65
C LYS A 330 17.17 -3.85 -7.88
N LEU A 331 17.30 -4.41 -9.08
CA LEU A 331 16.67 -5.69 -9.43
C LEU A 331 17.73 -6.79 -9.57
N GLU A 332 17.81 -7.68 -8.60
CA GLU A 332 18.75 -8.80 -8.64
C GLU A 332 18.27 -9.90 -9.61
N ASP A 333 19.22 -10.52 -10.31
CA ASP A 333 18.96 -11.64 -11.21
C ASP A 333 18.98 -12.97 -10.45
N HIS A 334 17.79 -13.51 -10.20
CA HIS A 334 17.62 -14.77 -9.50
C HIS A 334 17.52 -16.00 -10.43
N THR A 335 17.86 -15.88 -11.72
CA THR A 335 17.79 -17.00 -12.68
C THR A 335 18.54 -18.26 -12.18
N THR A 336 19.69 -18.06 -11.52
CA THR A 336 20.49 -19.14 -10.93
C THR A 336 19.83 -19.77 -9.70
N ALA A 337 19.08 -19.00 -8.90
CA ALA A 337 18.35 -19.56 -7.76
C ALA A 337 17.14 -20.37 -8.22
N ILE A 338 16.44 -19.91 -9.25
CA ILE A 338 15.30 -20.62 -9.86
C ILE A 338 15.75 -21.97 -10.44
N SER A 339 16.91 -22.02 -11.10
CA SER A 339 17.40 -23.23 -11.77
C SER A 339 17.86 -24.33 -10.80
N LYS A 340 18.21 -23.98 -9.56
CA LYS A 340 18.57 -24.96 -8.51
C LYS A 340 17.39 -25.83 -8.07
N GLY A 341 16.16 -25.33 -8.17
CA GLY A 341 14.94 -26.11 -7.92
C GLY A 341 14.56 -26.35 -6.45
N ASP A 342 15.32 -25.81 -5.49
CA ASP A 342 15.10 -26.01 -4.04
C ASP A 342 14.02 -25.08 -3.43
N LEU A 343 13.20 -24.43 -4.27
CA LEU A 343 12.18 -23.47 -3.83
C LEU A 343 10.83 -24.17 -3.59
N GLY A 344 10.12 -23.75 -2.54
CA GLY A 344 8.71 -24.12 -2.35
C GLY A 344 7.85 -23.73 -3.55
N GLU A 345 6.79 -24.50 -3.85
CA GLU A 345 6.00 -24.32 -5.08
C GLU A 345 5.46 -22.91 -5.27
N HIS A 346 4.94 -22.30 -4.20
CA HIS A 346 4.42 -20.93 -4.21
C HIS A 346 5.53 -19.91 -4.54
N VAL A 347 6.66 -19.97 -3.83
CA VAL A 347 7.83 -19.11 -4.06
C VAL A 347 8.32 -19.24 -5.50
N ARG A 348 8.37 -20.47 -6.03
CA ARG A 348 8.77 -20.74 -7.42
C ARG A 348 7.84 -20.06 -8.43
N VAL A 349 6.52 -20.18 -8.28
CA VAL A 349 5.55 -19.56 -9.20
C VAL A 349 5.66 -18.03 -9.15
N CYS A 350 5.70 -17.44 -7.96
CA CYS A 350 5.83 -16.00 -7.78
C CYS A 350 7.17 -15.49 -8.35
N THR A 351 8.26 -16.23 -8.16
CA THR A 351 9.58 -15.86 -8.69
C THR A 351 9.60 -15.87 -10.21
N LEU A 352 8.97 -16.88 -10.85
CA LEU A 352 8.88 -16.94 -12.33
C LEU A 352 8.06 -15.76 -12.88
N MET A 353 6.97 -15.39 -12.20
CA MET A 353 6.16 -14.22 -12.57
C MET A 353 6.96 -12.92 -12.41
N ARG A 354 7.66 -12.74 -11.28
CA ARG A 354 8.59 -11.62 -11.05
C ARG A 354 9.63 -11.53 -12.17
N ALA A 355 10.28 -12.64 -12.50
CA ALA A 355 11.31 -12.67 -13.54
C ALA A 355 10.79 -12.21 -14.91
N LYS A 356 9.58 -12.64 -15.29
CA LYS A 356 8.91 -12.18 -16.52
C LYS A 356 8.68 -10.66 -16.50
N LEU A 357 8.15 -10.13 -15.38
CA LEU A 357 7.87 -8.70 -15.25
C LEU A 357 9.13 -7.85 -15.24
N VAL A 358 10.19 -8.32 -14.60
CA VAL A 358 11.50 -7.66 -14.64
C VAL A 358 12.01 -7.55 -16.08
N CYS A 359 11.83 -8.58 -16.92
CA CYS A 359 12.16 -8.51 -18.33
C CYS A 359 11.31 -7.47 -19.08
N GLU A 360 9.99 -7.47 -18.89
CA GLU A 360 9.06 -6.50 -19.51
C GLU A 360 9.42 -5.04 -19.13
N VAL A 361 9.68 -4.79 -17.85
CA VAL A 361 10.16 -3.50 -17.33
C VAL A 361 11.47 -3.11 -18.01
N LYS A 362 12.48 -3.99 -18.02
CA LYS A 362 13.79 -3.72 -18.66
C LYS A 362 13.64 -3.38 -20.14
N GLU A 363 12.79 -4.11 -20.87
CA GLU A 363 12.49 -3.80 -22.27
C GLU A 363 11.83 -2.42 -22.44
N ASN A 364 10.88 -2.06 -21.58
CA ASN A 364 10.21 -0.76 -21.65
C ASN A 364 11.14 0.40 -21.26
N ILE A 365 12.05 0.20 -20.30
CA ILE A 365 13.13 1.16 -20.00
C ILE A 365 14.00 1.38 -21.24
N GLN A 366 14.41 0.29 -21.90
CA GLN A 366 15.23 0.39 -23.12
C GLN A 366 14.52 1.16 -24.24
N LYS A 367 13.24 0.87 -24.48
CA LYS A 367 12.40 1.60 -25.46
C LYS A 367 12.25 3.08 -25.08
N LEU A 368 12.17 3.42 -23.79
CA LEU A 368 12.15 4.81 -23.33
C LEU A 368 13.48 5.52 -23.58
N LYS A 369 14.63 4.85 -23.35
CA LYS A 369 15.97 5.38 -23.67
C LYS A 369 16.09 5.70 -25.16
N GLU A 370 15.58 4.83 -26.03
CA GLU A 370 15.61 5.01 -27.49
C GLU A 370 14.71 6.13 -28.01
N THR A 371 13.65 6.47 -27.27
CA THR A 371 12.65 7.48 -27.66
C THR A 371 13.28 8.85 -27.93
N GLN A 372 14.31 9.24 -27.18
CA GLN A 372 14.97 10.52 -27.38
C GLN A 372 15.61 10.63 -28.77
N ALA A 373 16.37 9.61 -29.16
CA ALA A 373 17.03 9.57 -30.45
C ALA A 373 16.01 9.54 -31.60
N GLU A 374 14.93 8.77 -31.45
CA GLU A 374 13.85 8.70 -32.44
C GLU A 374 13.17 10.07 -32.63
N CYS A 375 12.80 10.73 -31.55
CA CYS A 375 12.14 12.04 -31.62
C CYS A 375 13.06 13.12 -32.19
N ILE A 376 14.34 13.14 -31.83
CA ILE A 376 15.33 14.08 -32.37
C ILE A 376 15.53 13.84 -33.87
N ALA A 377 15.61 12.59 -34.32
CA ALA A 377 15.72 12.25 -35.73
C ALA A 377 14.50 12.74 -36.54
N ASN A 378 13.30 12.62 -35.97
CA ASN A 378 12.07 13.14 -36.57
C ASN A 378 12.11 14.67 -36.69
N LEU A 379 12.51 15.39 -35.64
CA LEU A 379 12.67 16.85 -35.69
C LEU A 379 13.71 17.26 -36.74
N ALA A 380 14.86 16.59 -36.79
CA ALA A 380 15.90 16.86 -37.78
C ALA A 380 15.41 16.68 -39.23
N SER A 381 14.58 15.67 -39.47
CA SER A 381 13.92 15.46 -40.78
C SER A 381 13.01 16.63 -41.14
N ILE A 382 12.18 17.11 -40.21
CA ILE A 382 11.31 18.29 -40.38
C ILE A 382 12.17 19.54 -40.69
N CYS A 383 13.22 19.78 -39.90
CA CYS A 383 14.14 20.89 -40.13
C CYS A 383 14.76 20.83 -41.54
N ARG A 384 15.21 19.65 -41.99
CA ARG A 384 15.78 19.47 -43.33
C ARG A 384 14.78 19.84 -44.42
N ILE A 385 13.51 19.43 -44.27
CA ILE A 385 12.45 19.74 -45.23
C ILE A 385 12.19 21.25 -45.27
N ILE A 386 12.04 21.89 -44.10
CA ILE A 386 11.79 23.33 -44.00
C ILE A 386 12.97 24.12 -44.57
N CYS A 387 14.21 23.80 -44.19
CA CYS A 387 15.40 24.45 -44.73
C CYS A 387 15.50 24.29 -46.25
N LEU A 388 15.22 23.09 -46.79
CA LEU A 388 15.23 22.87 -48.24
C LEU A 388 14.15 23.67 -48.95
N ALA A 389 12.95 23.78 -48.37
CA ALA A 389 11.87 24.59 -48.90
C ALA A 389 12.26 26.08 -48.94
N ILE A 390 12.80 26.61 -47.83
CA ILE A 390 13.30 27.98 -47.75
C ILE A 390 14.41 28.23 -48.77
N LEU A 391 15.40 27.32 -48.88
CA LEU A 391 16.47 27.44 -49.88
C LEU A 391 15.93 27.44 -51.31
N LYS A 392 14.93 26.62 -51.62
CA LYS A 392 14.25 26.63 -52.92
C LYS A 392 13.42 27.88 -53.19
N MET A 393 13.03 28.63 -52.15
CA MET A 393 12.35 29.92 -52.29
C MET A 393 13.33 31.08 -52.45
N ILE A 394 14.52 31.00 -51.83
CA ILE A 394 15.57 32.03 -51.93
C ILE A 394 16.36 31.88 -53.22
N PHE A 395 16.66 30.64 -53.63
CA PHE A 395 17.49 30.37 -54.79
C PHE A 395 16.65 29.89 -55.98
N PRO A 396 16.68 30.62 -57.11
CA PRO A 396 16.07 30.19 -58.35
C PRO A 396 16.60 28.83 -58.83
N PRO A 397 15.78 28.03 -59.52
CA PRO A 397 16.25 26.80 -60.16
C PRO A 397 17.34 27.10 -61.20
N SER A 398 18.19 26.12 -61.49
CA SER A 398 19.33 26.28 -62.41
C SER A 398 18.95 26.79 -63.81
N SER A 399 17.73 26.52 -64.26
CA SER A 399 17.16 27.06 -65.52
C SER A 399 17.00 28.58 -65.52
N PHE A 400 16.83 29.21 -64.36
CA PHE A 400 16.77 30.67 -64.22
C PHE A 400 18.13 31.32 -64.50
N TRP A 401 19.21 30.70 -64.01
CA TRP A 401 20.59 31.19 -64.16
C TRP A 401 21.20 30.94 -65.53
N ARG A 402 20.66 29.98 -66.30
CA ARG A 402 21.13 29.66 -67.66
C ARG A 402 20.65 30.64 -68.73
N LYS A 403 19.94 31.72 -68.38
CA LYS A 403 19.61 32.77 -69.34
C LYS A 403 20.87 33.57 -69.68
N GLU A 404 21.36 33.41 -70.91
CA GLU A 404 22.40 34.24 -71.52
C GLU A 404 21.89 35.69 -71.63
N ASN A 405 22.02 36.49 -70.59
CA ASN A 405 21.92 37.95 -70.71
C ASN A 405 22.91 38.58 -69.74
N LEU A 406 24.00 39.09 -70.31
CA LEU A 406 24.96 39.96 -69.62
C LEU A 406 24.24 41.28 -69.28
N HIS A 407 24.13 41.57 -67.98
CA HIS A 407 23.49 42.73 -67.37
C HIS A 407 21.94 42.79 -67.40
N PRO A 408 21.28 42.54 -66.26
CA PRO A 408 19.86 42.82 -66.12
C PRO A 408 19.61 44.34 -66.03
N SER A 409 18.76 44.88 -66.91
CA SER A 409 18.31 46.28 -66.90
C SER A 409 17.23 46.57 -65.85
N HIS A 410 16.71 45.53 -65.19
CA HIS A 410 15.64 45.60 -64.18
C HIS A 410 15.94 44.68 -62.99
N PRO A 411 15.39 44.96 -61.80
CA PRO A 411 15.51 44.08 -60.64
C PRO A 411 15.03 42.66 -60.95
N CYS A 412 15.71 41.68 -60.38
CA CYS A 412 15.37 40.26 -60.52
C CYS A 412 13.92 40.02 -60.07
N SER A 413 13.06 39.50 -60.97
CA SER A 413 11.65 39.21 -60.67
C SER A 413 11.47 37.96 -59.80
N TYR A 414 12.56 37.32 -59.38
CA TYR A 414 12.52 36.19 -58.46
C TYR A 414 12.36 36.71 -57.03
N VAL A 415 11.17 37.19 -56.74
CA VAL A 415 10.67 37.39 -55.38
C VAL A 415 9.31 36.71 -55.37
N ILE A 416 9.23 35.54 -54.76
CA ILE A 416 7.94 34.92 -54.46
C ILE A 416 7.36 35.76 -53.31
N ASN A 417 6.36 36.59 -53.61
CA ASN A 417 5.65 37.37 -52.59
C ASN A 417 5.16 36.45 -51.47
N ILE A 418 5.42 36.87 -50.23
CA ILE A 418 4.92 36.24 -48.99
C ILE A 418 3.41 36.49 -48.87
#